data_AF-A0A9W3H489-F1
#
_entry.id   AF-A0A9W3H489-F1
#
_cell.length_a   1.000
_cell.length_b   1.000
_cell.length_c   1.000
_cell.angle_alpha   90.00
_cell.angle_beta   90.00
_cell.angle_gamma   90.00
#
_symmetry.space_group_name_H-M   'P 1'
#
loop_
_entity.id
_entity.type
_entity.pdbx_description
1 polymer ?
#
loop_
_entity_poly.entity_id
_entity_poly.type
_entity_poly.pdbx_seq_one_letter_code
_entity_poly.pdbx_strand_id
1 'polypeptide(L)'
;MTRPWGTRLLLLTIPLALVDSADLDKTKVKVLRELKKVSPSSANVRQCLWFAMQEFNRESAEKHLFQVVKVLQVHLQVTDCLEYLIEAEIARTNCRKLPNSNESCVPKENPRLEKIRRGTFLVGALPWHGDFTVMRKE
;
A
#
# COMPACT_ATOMS: atom_id res chain seq x y z
N MET A 1 63.04 -48.32 -18.58
CA MET A 1 61.86 -48.90 -17.90
C MET A 1 62.22 -48.87 -16.42
N THR A 2 61.66 -48.04 -15.54
CA THR A 2 60.27 -47.93 -15.12
C THR A 2 60.01 -46.53 -14.54
N ARG A 3 58.83 -45.94 -14.79
CA ARG A 3 58.42 -44.60 -14.35
C ARG A 3 57.33 -44.78 -13.28
N PRO A 4 57.52 -44.35 -12.02
CA PRO A 4 56.52 -44.58 -10.99
C PRO A 4 55.37 -43.58 -11.15
N TRP A 5 54.17 -44.15 -11.13
CA TRP A 5 52.86 -43.54 -11.29
C TRP A 5 52.53 -42.74 -10.01
N GLY A 6 52.92 -41.47 -9.97
CA GLY A 6 52.51 -40.54 -8.92
C GLY A 6 51.02 -40.24 -9.04
N THR A 7 50.21 -40.91 -8.23
CA THR A 7 48.79 -40.68 -8.04
C THR A 7 48.52 -39.23 -7.65
N ARG A 8 47.79 -38.50 -8.50
CA ARG A 8 47.24 -37.19 -8.16
C ARG A 8 46.10 -37.39 -7.17
N LEU A 9 46.39 -37.21 -5.89
CA LEU A 9 45.37 -37.15 -4.84
C LEU A 9 44.62 -35.81 -4.99
N LEU A 10 43.45 -35.84 -5.62
CA LEU A 10 42.55 -34.69 -5.68
C LEU A 10 41.88 -34.54 -4.31
N LEU A 11 42.34 -33.58 -3.50
CA LEU A 11 41.66 -33.17 -2.27
C LEU A 11 40.36 -32.45 -2.65
N LEU A 12 39.23 -33.14 -2.54
CA LEU A 12 37.90 -32.52 -2.61
C LEU A 12 37.67 -31.75 -1.31
N THR A 13 38.06 -30.48 -1.28
CA THR A 13 37.64 -29.57 -0.22
C THR A 13 36.14 -29.30 -0.42
N ILE A 14 35.30 -29.92 0.39
CA ILE A 14 33.88 -29.54 0.49
C ILE A 14 33.86 -28.21 1.23
N PRO A 15 33.50 -27.07 0.60
CA PRO A 15 33.28 -25.86 1.35
C PRO A 15 32.04 -26.09 2.21
N LEU A 16 32.22 -26.17 3.53
CA LEU A 16 31.12 -26.05 4.48
C LEU A 16 30.63 -24.61 4.36
N ALA A 17 29.65 -24.38 3.49
CA ALA A 17 28.94 -23.11 3.45
C ALA A 17 28.23 -22.99 4.81
N LEU A 18 28.80 -22.19 5.71
CA LEU A 18 28.08 -21.61 6.83
C LEU A 18 27.01 -20.70 6.19
N VAL A 19 25.83 -21.27 5.97
CA VAL A 19 24.62 -20.48 5.76
C VAL A 19 24.35 -19.81 7.10
N ASP A 20 24.83 -18.59 7.23
CA ASP A 20 24.41 -17.71 8.31
C ASP A 20 22.93 -17.42 8.05
N SER A 21 22.04 -18.13 8.74
CA SER A 21 20.64 -17.74 8.83
C SER A 21 20.58 -16.51 9.71
N ALA A 22 21.03 -15.37 9.17
CA ALA A 22 20.72 -14.08 9.75
C ALA A 22 19.19 -13.99 9.79
N ASP A 23 18.71 -14.08 11.02
CA ASP A 23 17.34 -14.13 11.48
C ASP A 23 16.37 -13.35 10.58
N LEU A 24 15.40 -14.05 10.00
CA LEU A 24 14.23 -13.47 9.31
C LEU A 24 13.24 -12.82 10.31
N ASP A 25 13.73 -12.31 11.44
CA ASP A 25 12.90 -11.72 12.49
C ASP A 25 12.82 -10.18 12.39
N LYS A 26 13.43 -9.56 11.38
CA LYS A 26 13.51 -8.09 11.30
C LYS A 26 12.26 -7.34 10.82
N THR A 27 11.15 -8.00 10.47
CA THR A 27 9.93 -7.27 10.05
C THR A 27 8.62 -8.04 10.19
N LYS A 28 8.43 -8.87 11.23
CA LYS A 28 7.07 -9.31 11.55
C LYS A 28 6.35 -8.23 12.34
N VAL A 29 5.68 -7.31 11.63
CA VAL A 29 4.68 -6.43 12.25
C VAL A 29 3.70 -7.33 12.99
N LYS A 30 3.73 -7.27 14.32
CA LYS A 30 2.89 -8.12 15.17
C LYS A 30 1.46 -7.60 15.05
N VAL A 31 0.64 -8.32 14.29
CA VAL A 31 -0.80 -8.05 14.22
C VAL A 31 -1.38 -8.23 15.62
N LEU A 32 -1.77 -7.12 16.26
CA LEU A 32 -2.29 -7.11 17.63
C LEU A 32 -3.76 -7.51 17.66
N ARG A 33 -4.49 -7.32 16.56
CA ARG A 33 -5.91 -7.69 16.44
C ARG A 33 -6.26 -8.08 15.01
N GLU A 34 -7.10 -9.11 14.87
CA GLU A 34 -7.62 -9.56 13.57
C GLU A 34 -8.41 -8.47 12.84
N LEU A 35 -8.39 -8.55 11.51
CA LEU A 35 -9.01 -7.63 10.58
C LEU A 35 -10.54 -7.62 10.75
N LYS A 36 -11.09 -6.52 11.27
CA LYS A 36 -12.52 -6.38 11.60
C LYS A 36 -13.21 -5.42 10.63
N LYS A 37 -14.37 -5.82 10.10
CA LYS A 37 -15.22 -4.92 9.31
C LYS A 37 -15.72 -3.76 10.18
N VAL A 38 -15.60 -2.53 9.68
CA VAL A 38 -16.03 -1.31 10.38
C VAL A 38 -16.94 -0.46 9.49
N SER A 39 -17.64 0.50 10.11
CA SER A 39 -18.54 1.39 9.37
C SER A 39 -17.76 2.39 8.51
N PRO A 40 -18.15 2.57 7.23
CA PRO A 40 -17.58 3.60 6.37
C PRO A 40 -17.91 5.02 6.84
N SER A 41 -18.94 5.20 7.68
CA SER A 41 -19.37 6.51 8.19
C SER A 41 -18.52 7.08 9.32
N SER A 42 -17.56 6.32 9.85
CA SER A 42 -16.73 6.80 10.96
C SER A 42 -15.85 7.98 10.58
N ALA A 43 -15.62 8.91 11.51
CA ALA A 43 -14.78 10.08 11.28
C ALA A 43 -13.36 9.70 10.85
N ASN A 44 -12.76 8.70 11.52
CA ASN A 44 -11.42 8.22 11.21
C ASN A 44 -11.31 7.69 9.78
N VAL A 45 -12.30 6.92 9.31
CA VAL A 45 -12.32 6.41 7.93
C VAL A 45 -12.40 7.58 6.94
N ARG A 46 -13.23 8.59 7.20
CA ARG A 46 -13.31 9.78 6.33
C ARG A 46 -11.98 10.52 6.25
N GLN A 47 -11.27 10.67 7.37
CA GLN A 47 -9.95 11.31 7.40
C GLN A 47 -8.89 10.49 6.65
N CYS A 48 -8.84 9.18 6.89
CA CYS A 48 -7.91 8.26 6.21
C CYS A 48 -8.15 8.26 4.70
N LEU A 49 -9.42 8.23 4.28
CA LEU A 49 -9.79 8.23 2.88
C LEU A 49 -9.46 9.56 2.20
N TRP A 50 -9.70 10.68 2.88
CA TRP A 50 -9.30 12.00 2.40
C TRP A 50 -7.79 12.08 2.17
N PHE A 51 -6.99 11.64 3.16
CA PHE A 51 -5.54 11.59 3.05
C PHE A 51 -5.06 10.67 1.91
N ALA A 52 -5.64 9.47 1.81
CA ALA A 52 -5.33 8.52 0.75
C ALA A 52 -5.61 9.09 -0.65
N MET A 53 -6.72 9.82 -0.82
CA MET A 53 -7.05 10.44 -2.10
C MET A 53 -6.10 11.57 -2.49
N GLN A 54 -5.63 12.35 -1.51
CA GLN A 54 -4.60 13.36 -1.80
C GLN A 54 -3.31 12.71 -2.30
N GLU A 55 -2.84 11.68 -1.61
CA GLU A 55 -1.63 10.95 -1.99
C GLU A 55 -1.78 10.18 -3.31
N PHE A 56 -2.96 9.62 -3.59
CA PHE A 56 -3.27 9.00 -4.87
C PHE A 56 -3.24 10.03 -6.00
N ASN A 57 -3.86 11.19 -5.81
CA ASN A 57 -3.86 12.25 -6.80
C ASN A 57 -2.48 12.87 -6.98
N ARG A 58 -1.67 12.96 -5.94
CA ARG A 58 -0.29 13.47 -6.02
C ARG A 58 0.60 12.59 -6.91
N GLU A 59 0.51 11.27 -6.74
CA GLU A 59 1.38 10.33 -7.46
C GLU A 59 0.84 9.91 -8.84
N SER A 60 -0.47 9.95 -9.04
CA SER A 60 -1.07 9.53 -10.30
C SER A 60 -0.56 10.38 -11.48
N ALA A 61 -0.19 9.74 -12.59
CA ALA A 61 0.21 10.45 -13.82
C ALA A 61 -0.96 11.11 -14.57
N GLU A 62 -2.20 10.90 -14.11
CA GLU A 62 -3.40 11.42 -14.74
C GLU A 62 -3.48 12.95 -14.61
N LYS A 63 -3.89 13.64 -15.69
CA LYS A 63 -4.01 15.12 -15.73
C LYS A 63 -5.17 15.67 -14.89
N HIS A 64 -6.09 14.81 -14.47
CA HIS A 64 -7.29 15.18 -13.71
C HIS A 64 -7.26 14.57 -12.32
N LEU A 65 -7.94 15.22 -11.39
CA LEU A 65 -8.13 14.71 -10.04
C LEU A 65 -9.19 13.61 -10.02
N PHE A 66 -9.03 12.68 -9.09
CA PHE A 66 -10.00 11.65 -8.76
C PHE A 66 -10.64 11.94 -7.42
N GLN A 67 -11.89 11.54 -7.27
CA GLN A 67 -12.64 11.63 -6.03
C GLN A 67 -13.39 10.33 -5.77
N VAL A 68 -13.58 9.99 -4.51
CA VAL A 68 -14.41 8.85 -4.10
C VAL A 68 -15.88 9.17 -4.37
N VAL A 69 -16.54 8.26 -5.08
CA VAL A 69 -17.98 8.29 -5.33
C VAL A 69 -18.71 7.40 -4.33
N LYS A 70 -18.11 6.26 -3.96
CA LYS A 70 -18.72 5.29 -3.07
C LYS A 70 -17.66 4.52 -2.28
N VAL A 71 -17.89 4.34 -0.98
CA VAL A 71 -17.10 3.40 -0.17
C VAL A 71 -17.83 2.05 -0.17
N LEU A 72 -17.15 1.00 -0.60
CA LEU A 72 -17.71 -0.34 -0.71
C LEU A 72 -17.58 -1.09 0.61
N GLN A 73 -16.37 -1.12 1.16
CA GLN A 73 -16.06 -1.88 2.37
C GLN A 73 -14.87 -1.27 3.09
N VAL A 74 -14.88 -1.41 4.42
CA VAL A 74 -13.77 -0.99 5.27
C VAL A 74 -13.48 -2.06 6.30
N HIS A 75 -12.20 -2.36 6.46
CA HIS A 75 -11.71 -3.17 7.55
C HIS A 75 -10.65 -2.41 8.34
N LEU A 76 -10.61 -2.70 9.64
CA LEU A 76 -9.62 -2.17 10.57
C LEU A 76 -8.78 -3.32 11.11
N GLN A 77 -7.48 -3.16 11.05
CA GLN A 77 -6.50 -4.00 11.72
C GLN A 77 -5.71 -3.13 12.70
N VAL A 78 -5.32 -3.70 13.84
CA VAL A 78 -4.48 -3.01 14.83
C VAL A 78 -3.10 -3.67 14.81
N THR A 79 -2.09 -2.87 14.51
CA THR A 79 -0.68 -3.24 14.48
C THR A 79 0.07 -2.32 15.46
N ASP A 80 1.18 -1.73 15.06
CA ASP A 80 1.79 -0.56 15.72
C ASP A 80 0.99 0.73 15.46
N CYS A 81 0.07 0.72 14.50
CA CYS A 81 -0.91 1.77 14.24
C CYS A 81 -2.33 1.22 13.94
N LEU A 82 -3.29 2.10 13.69
CA LEU A 82 -4.61 1.71 13.19
C LEU A 82 -4.56 1.63 11.65
N GLU A 83 -4.62 0.42 11.11
CA GLU A 83 -4.58 0.18 9.67
C GLU A 83 -5.99 0.03 9.11
N TYR A 84 -6.39 0.97 8.26
CA TYR A 84 -7.67 0.95 7.56
C TYR A 84 -7.47 0.44 6.13
N LEU A 85 -8.04 -0.72 5.82
CA LEU A 85 -8.19 -1.23 4.46
C LEU A 85 -9.54 -0.77 3.91
N ILE A 86 -9.50 0.16 2.95
CA ILE A 86 -10.67 0.83 2.39
C ILE A 86 -10.79 0.47 0.92
N GLU A 87 -11.88 -0.20 0.56
CA GLU A 87 -12.27 -0.44 -0.83
C GLU A 87 -13.30 0.61 -1.25
N ALA A 88 -13.01 1.34 -2.32
CA ALA A 88 -13.85 2.43 -2.78
C ALA A 88 -13.93 2.49 -4.31
N GLU A 89 -15.02 3.05 -4.82
CA GLU A 89 -15.15 3.47 -6.20
C GLU A 89 -14.73 4.93 -6.32
N ILE A 90 -13.76 5.20 -7.20
CA ILE A 90 -13.25 6.51 -7.52
C ILE A 90 -13.61 6.89 -8.94
N ALA A 91 -13.91 8.17 -9.16
CA ALA A 91 -14.20 8.71 -10.49
C ALA A 91 -13.31 9.90 -10.80
N ARG A 92 -13.01 10.06 -12.08
CA ARG A 92 -12.33 11.24 -12.60
C ARG A 92 -13.26 12.45 -12.48
N THR A 93 -12.73 13.54 -11.94
CA THR A 93 -13.42 14.82 -11.81
C THR A 93 -13.23 15.70 -13.05
N ASN A 94 -13.95 16.82 -13.09
CA ASN A 94 -13.72 17.90 -14.04
C ASN A 94 -12.42 18.70 -13.76
N CYS A 95 -11.90 18.64 -12.54
CA CYS A 95 -10.68 19.35 -12.15
C CYS A 95 -9.42 18.77 -12.78
N ARG A 96 -8.54 19.67 -13.23
CA ARG A 96 -7.17 19.35 -13.59
C ARG A 96 -6.27 19.45 -12.36
N LYS A 97 -5.16 18.71 -12.36
CA LYS A 97 -4.10 18.88 -11.35
C LYS A 97 -3.40 20.22 -11.63
N LEU A 98 -3.82 21.26 -10.92
CA LEU A 98 -3.24 22.59 -10.96
C LEU A 98 -2.55 22.85 -9.62
N PRO A 99 -1.42 23.58 -9.60
CA PRO A 99 -0.68 23.82 -8.38
C PRO A 99 -1.45 24.67 -7.34
N ASN A 100 -2.47 25.45 -7.75
CA ASN A 100 -3.22 26.37 -6.89
C ASN A 100 -4.70 26.54 -7.33
N SER A 101 -5.48 25.46 -7.44
CA SER A 101 -6.91 25.58 -7.79
C SER A 101 -7.81 25.49 -6.56
N ASN A 102 -8.50 26.58 -6.22
CA ASN A 102 -9.62 26.61 -5.26
C ASN A 102 -10.96 26.21 -5.92
N GLU A 103 -10.92 25.40 -6.96
CA GLU A 103 -12.11 24.99 -7.70
C GLU A 103 -12.84 23.86 -6.97
N SER A 104 -14.17 23.96 -6.88
CA SER A 104 -15.01 22.87 -6.39
C SER A 104 -14.97 21.71 -7.39
N CYS A 105 -14.28 20.63 -7.04
CA CYS A 105 -14.14 19.47 -7.89
C CYS A 105 -15.35 18.56 -7.79
N VAL A 106 -15.96 18.26 -8.93
CA VAL A 106 -17.14 17.40 -9.03
C VAL A 106 -16.81 16.22 -9.96
N PRO A 107 -17.21 14.99 -9.61
CA PRO A 107 -17.21 13.87 -10.55
C PRO A 107 -17.95 14.28 -11.83
N LYS A 108 -17.42 13.96 -13.02
CA LYS A 108 -18.12 14.28 -14.28
C LYS A 108 -19.43 13.49 -14.33
N GLU A 109 -20.58 14.13 -14.48
CA GLU A 109 -21.94 13.50 -14.48
C GLU A 109 -22.25 12.62 -15.70
N ASN A 110 -21.26 12.28 -16.53
CA ASN A 110 -21.52 11.59 -17.79
C ASN A 110 -21.14 10.09 -17.71
N PRO A 111 -22.10 9.17 -17.49
CA PRO A 111 -21.83 7.76 -17.16
C PRO A 111 -21.12 6.97 -18.27
N ARG A 112 -21.07 7.51 -19.50
CA ARG A 112 -20.33 6.90 -20.63
C ARG A 112 -18.86 7.36 -20.72
N LEU A 113 -18.49 8.43 -20.03
CA LEU A 113 -17.13 8.98 -19.94
C LEU A 113 -16.52 8.84 -18.52
N GLU A 114 -17.36 8.54 -17.54
CA GLU A 114 -16.98 8.17 -16.18
C GLU A 114 -16.23 6.85 -16.18
N LYS A 115 -14.90 6.92 -16.22
CA LYS A 115 -14.06 5.78 -15.83
C LYS A 115 -14.12 5.65 -14.31
N ILE A 116 -15.23 5.14 -13.78
CA ILE A 116 -15.29 4.67 -12.39
C ILE A 116 -14.28 3.52 -12.29
N ARG A 117 -13.37 3.62 -11.32
CA ARG A 117 -12.40 2.57 -11.01
C ARG A 117 -12.61 2.14 -9.58
N ARG A 118 -12.44 0.85 -9.32
CA ARG A 118 -12.32 0.37 -7.95
C ARG A 118 -10.88 0.61 -7.51
N GLY A 119 -10.72 1.25 -6.36
CA GLY A 119 -9.43 1.47 -5.71
C GLY A 119 -9.41 0.84 -4.33
N THR A 120 -8.22 0.38 -3.95
CA THR A 120 -7.98 -0.21 -2.62
C THR A 120 -6.90 0.61 -1.92
N PHE A 121 -7.22 1.13 -0.74
CA PHE A 121 -6.34 1.99 0.04
C PHE A 121 -6.06 1.35 1.39
N LEU A 122 -4.78 1.16 1.73
CA LEU A 122 -4.34 0.80 3.08
C LEU A 122 -3.71 2.03 3.73
N VAL A 123 -4.32 2.52 4.80
CA VAL A 123 -3.90 3.74 5.49
C VAL A 123 -3.64 3.43 6.96
N GLY A 124 -2.41 3.63 7.40
CA GLY A 124 -2.05 3.63 8.82
C GLY A 124 -2.36 4.98 9.45
N ALA A 125 -2.94 4.98 10.64
CA ALA A 125 -3.27 6.19 11.39
C ALA A 125 -2.89 6.06 12.86
N LEU A 126 -2.34 7.14 13.42
CA LEU A 126 -2.14 7.36 14.85
C LEU A 126 -3.00 8.57 15.26
N PRO A 127 -4.30 8.38 15.56
CA PRO A 127 -5.23 9.50 15.78
C PRO A 127 -4.81 10.45 16.90
N TRP A 128 -4.09 9.96 17.92
CA TRP A 128 -3.61 10.74 19.06
C TRP A 128 -2.44 11.67 18.72
N HIS A 129 -1.74 11.43 17.61
CA HIS A 129 -0.70 12.33 17.09
C HIS A 129 -1.11 13.06 15.80
N GLY A 130 -2.22 12.65 15.16
CA GLY A 130 -2.65 13.21 13.88
C GLY A 130 -1.82 12.74 12.70
N ASP A 131 -1.05 11.66 12.87
CA ASP A 131 -0.20 11.09 11.83
C ASP A 131 -0.95 10.09 10.97
N PHE A 132 -0.79 10.22 9.65
CA PHE A 132 -1.38 9.32 8.64
C PHE A 132 -0.29 8.89 7.66
N THR A 133 -0.30 7.62 7.27
CA THR A 133 0.62 7.07 6.27
C THR A 133 -0.16 6.20 5.30
N VAL A 134 -0.06 6.48 4.00
CA VAL A 134 -0.61 5.56 2.98
C VAL A 134 0.40 4.43 2.79
N MET A 135 0.01 3.24 3.22
CA MET A 135 0.87 2.05 3.18
C MET A 135 0.72 1.31 1.85
N ARG A 136 -0.47 1.38 1.23
CA ARG A 136 -0.74 0.83 -0.10
C ARG A 136 -1.88 1.58 -0.78
N LYS A 137 -1.78 1.74 -2.11
CA LYS A 137 -2.87 2.22 -2.97
C LYS A 137 -2.78 1.55 -4.32
N GLU A 138 -3.91 1.00 -4.78
CA GLU A 138 -4.07 0.31 -6.08
C GLU A 138 -5.33 0.82 -6.79
#